data_AF-A0AAP0RSU7-F1
#
_entry.id   AF-A0AAP0RSU7-F1
#
_cell.length_a   1.000
_cell.length_b   1.000
_cell.length_c   1.000
_cell.angle_alpha   90.00
_cell.angle_beta   90.00
_cell.angle_gamma   90.00
#
_symmetry.space_group_name_H-M   'P 1'
#
loop_
_entity.id
_entity.type
_entity.pdbx_description
1 polymer ?
#
loop_
_entity_poly.entity_id
_entity_poly.type
_entity_poly.pdbx_seq_one_letter_code
_entity_poly.pdbx_strand_id
1 'polypeptide(L)'
;MQQKVTSITKPILQNAVQSLFSADFFPRKLLNIADLGCAAGPNTFSVISTVIESVENQSRESNSQMPELQFYLNDLAGNDFNTLFKGLSGIFSKNQ
;
A
#
# COMPACT_ATOMS: atom_id res chain seq x y z
N MET A 1 18.32 8.03 -4.58
CA MET A 1 18.43 8.02 -3.11
C MET A 1 17.20 7.42 -2.45
N GLN A 2 15.99 7.92 -2.72
CA GLN A 2 14.76 7.45 -2.06
C GLN A 2 14.35 6.00 -2.39
N GLN A 3 14.52 5.52 -3.63
CA GLN A 3 14.22 4.11 -3.99
C GLN A 3 15.01 3.10 -3.14
N LYS A 4 16.26 3.44 -2.77
CA LYS A 4 17.09 2.60 -1.92
C LYS A 4 16.54 2.53 -0.49
N VAL A 5 15.97 3.63 0.01
CA VAL A 5 15.27 3.67 1.29
C VAL A 5 13.99 2.84 1.22
N THR A 6 13.18 3.00 0.18
CA THR A 6 11.95 2.21 -0.03
C THR A 6 12.23 0.69 -0.04
N SER A 7 13.34 0.27 -0.67
CA SER A 7 13.75 -1.14 -0.66
C SER A 7 14.16 -1.63 0.73
N ILE A 8 14.77 -0.79 1.57
CA ILE A 8 15.17 -1.13 2.94
C ILE A 8 13.94 -1.18 3.87
N THR A 9 12.94 -0.33 3.63
CA THR A 9 11.72 -0.27 4.45
C THR A 9 10.68 -1.31 4.04
N LYS A 10 10.79 -1.92 2.85
CA LYS A 10 9.89 -2.99 2.37
C LYS A 10 9.66 -4.09 3.43
N PRO A 11 10.69 -4.73 4.02
CA PRO A 11 10.49 -5.76 5.05
C PRO A 11 9.81 -5.23 6.32
N ILE A 12 10.05 -3.97 6.69
CA ILE A 12 9.41 -3.35 7.86
C ILE A 12 7.90 -3.20 7.60
N LEU A 13 7.52 -2.77 6.40
CA LEU A 13 6.12 -2.65 5.98
C LEU A 13 5.43 -4.01 5.92
N GLN A 14 6.10 -5.04 5.38
CA GLN A 14 5.58 -6.41 5.35
C GLN A 14 5.30 -6.93 6.77
N ASN A 15 6.25 -6.76 7.69
CA ASN A 15 6.09 -7.15 9.09
C ASN A 15 4.96 -6.39 9.79
N ALA A 16 4.77 -5.11 9.46
CA ALA A 16 3.66 -4.31 10.00
C ALA A 16 2.30 -4.87 9.54
N VAL A 17 2.16 -5.22 8.26
CA VAL A 17 0.93 -5.86 7.73
C VAL A 17 0.68 -7.20 8.42
N GLN A 18 1.71 -8.05 8.56
CA GLN A 18 1.60 -9.33 9.26
C GLN A 18 1.15 -9.15 10.72
N SER A 19 1.71 -8.15 11.40
CA SER A 19 1.34 -7.83 12.79
C SER A 19 -0.12 -7.39 12.90
N LEU A 20 -0.63 -6.66 11.90
CA LEU A 20 -2.05 -6.29 11.83
C LEU A 20 -2.95 -7.52 11.68
N PHE A 21 -2.60 -8.48 10.82
CA PHE A 21 -3.38 -9.73 10.65
C PHE A 21 -3.40 -10.60 11.90
N SER A 22 -2.34 -10.54 12.71
CA SER A 22 -2.24 -11.25 13.99
C SER A 22 -3.03 -10.55 15.11
N ALA A 23 -3.50 -9.33 14.90
CA ALA A 23 -4.24 -8.58 15.90
C ALA A 23 -5.72 -8.95 15.92
N ASP A 24 -6.31 -9.04 17.11
CA ASP A 24 -7.72 -9.42 17.30
C ASP A 24 -8.71 -8.48 16.60
N PHE A 25 -8.29 -7.24 16.30
CA PHE A 25 -9.12 -6.21 15.68
C PHE A 25 -8.91 -6.07 14.16
N PHE A 26 -8.19 -7.00 13.52
CA PHE A 26 -7.94 -6.90 12.07
C PHE A 26 -9.26 -6.77 11.28
N PRO A 27 -9.44 -5.70 10.49
CA PRO A 27 -10.68 -5.49 9.76
C PRO A 27 -10.76 -6.47 8.59
N ARG A 28 -11.64 -7.47 8.70
CA ARG A 28 -11.83 -8.51 7.67
C ARG A 28 -12.57 -8.04 6.41
N LYS A 29 -13.15 -6.83 6.43
CA LYS A 29 -13.95 -6.29 5.32
C LYS A 29 -13.25 -5.18 4.54
N LEU A 30 -12.72 -4.18 5.25
CA LEU A 30 -12.11 -2.99 4.66
C LEU A 30 -10.90 -2.57 5.48
N LEU A 31 -9.73 -2.54 4.86
CA LEU A 31 -8.51 -2.00 5.43
C LEU A 31 -8.24 -0.60 4.85
N ASN A 32 -8.16 0.40 5.72
CA ASN A 32 -7.83 1.77 5.37
C ASN A 32 -6.33 2.00 5.53
N ILE A 33 -5.67 2.55 4.51
CA ILE A 33 -4.23 2.83 4.49
C ILE A 33 -3.99 4.27 4.07
N ALA A 34 -3.13 5.00 4.79
CA ALA A 34 -2.74 6.35 4.42
C ALA A 34 -1.23 6.43 4.15
N ASP A 35 -0.85 6.97 2.99
CA ASP A 35 0.54 7.36 2.67
C ASP A 35 0.66 8.88 2.86
N LEU A 36 1.41 9.29 3.89
CA LEU A 36 1.56 10.68 4.31
C LEU A 36 2.90 11.23 3.80
N GLY A 37 2.85 12.23 2.91
CA GLY A 37 4.00 12.70 2.15
C GLY A 37 4.27 11.84 0.91
N CYS A 38 3.22 11.54 0.14
CA CYS A 38 3.28 10.62 -0.99
C CYS A 38 4.10 11.14 -2.18
N ALA A 39 4.29 12.46 -2.28
CA ALA A 39 4.81 13.13 -3.47
C ALA A 39 4.07 12.66 -4.75
N ALA A 40 4.71 12.77 -5.92
CA ALA A 40 4.19 12.27 -7.20
C ALA A 40 5.12 11.21 -7.84
N GLY A 41 6.09 10.70 -7.07
CA GLY A 41 7.13 9.82 -7.55
C GLY A 41 6.79 8.32 -7.47
N PRO A 42 7.66 7.45 -8.01
CA PRO A 42 7.42 6.01 -8.07
C PRO A 42 7.44 5.29 -6.71
N ASN A 43 7.84 5.98 -5.64
CA ASN A 43 7.98 5.35 -4.32
C ASN A 43 6.61 4.98 -3.72
N THR A 44 5.61 5.87 -3.82
CA THR A 44 4.23 5.59 -3.36
C THR A 44 3.64 4.38 -4.06
N PHE A 45 3.93 4.21 -5.35
CA PHE A 45 3.52 3.00 -6.08
C PHE A 45 4.14 1.73 -5.51
N SER A 46 5.43 1.77 -5.17
CA SER A 46 6.10 0.63 -4.54
C SER A 46 5.55 0.32 -3.14
N VAL A 47 5.13 1.34 -2.38
CA VAL A 47 4.47 1.16 -1.07
C VAL A 47 3.10 0.50 -1.27
N ILE A 48 2.27 1.02 -2.17
CA ILE A 48 0.94 0.46 -2.48
C ILE A 48 1.07 -1.01 -2.90
N SER A 49 1.94 -1.33 -3.87
CA SER A 49 2.15 -2.71 -4.32
C SER A 49 2.63 -3.62 -3.19
N THR A 50 3.55 -3.15 -2.34
CA THR A 50 4.03 -3.94 -1.19
C THR A 50 2.90 -4.25 -0.21
N VAL A 51 2.02 -3.29 0.08
CA VAL A 51 0.87 -3.51 0.97
C VAL A 51 -0.09 -4.53 0.35
N ILE A 52 -0.46 -4.36 -0.92
CA ILE A 52 -1.36 -5.28 -1.64
C ILE A 52 -0.80 -6.72 -1.59
N GLU A 53 0.45 -6.91 -2.02
CA GLU A 53 1.15 -8.20 -1.99
C GLU A 53 1.17 -8.81 -0.59
N SER A 54 1.40 -7.99 0.45
CA SER A 54 1.47 -8.48 1.84
C SER A 54 0.11 -8.92 2.35
N VAL A 55 -0.94 -8.14 2.11
CA VAL A 55 -2.31 -8.47 2.52
C VAL A 55 -2.79 -9.71 1.78
N GLU A 56 -2.54 -9.82 0.47
CA GLU A 56 -2.88 -11.01 -0.32
C GLU A 56 -2.22 -12.27 0.24
N ASN A 57 -0.91 -12.22 0.52
CA ASN A 57 -0.17 -13.35 1.08
C ASN A 57 -0.70 -13.73 2.46
N GLN A 58 -0.94 -12.77 3.35
CA GLN A 58 -1.48 -13.04 4.69
C GLN A 58 -2.91 -13.60 4.64
N SER A 59 -3.74 -13.11 3.72
CA SER A 59 -5.10 -13.64 3.51
C SER A 59 -5.05 -15.09 3.04
N ARG A 60 -4.15 -15.42 2.11
CA ARG A 60 -3.91 -16.79 1.63
C ARG A 60 -3.41 -17.71 2.75
N GLU A 61 -2.42 -17.28 3.53
CA GLU A 61 -1.83 -18.05 4.64
C GLU A 61 -2.85 -18.36 5.74
N SER A 62 -3.74 -17.40 6.03
CA SER A 62 -4.80 -17.54 7.03
C SER A 62 -6.08 -18.20 6.50
N ASN A 63 -6.13 -18.61 5.23
CA ASN A 63 -7.34 -19.07 4.54
C ASN A 63 -8.54 -18.11 4.73
N SER A 64 -8.27 -16.81 4.76
CA SER A 64 -9.28 -15.78 4.93
C SER A 64 -9.53 -15.02 3.63
N GLN A 65 -10.71 -14.41 3.52
CA GLN A 65 -11.02 -13.52 2.41
C GLN A 65 -10.17 -12.25 2.51
N MET A 66 -9.59 -11.83 1.39
CA MET A 66 -8.89 -10.56 1.31
C MET A 66 -9.86 -9.39 1.57
N PRO A 67 -9.54 -8.48 2.50
CA PRO A 67 -10.34 -7.29 2.70
C PRO A 67 -10.21 -6.33 1.50
N GLU A 68 -11.23 -5.51 1.28
CA GLU A 68 -11.10 -4.37 0.39
C GLU A 68 -10.02 -3.42 0.91
N LEU A 69 -9.24 -2.84 -0.01
CA LEU A 69 -8.15 -1.94 0.33
C LEU A 69 -8.49 -0.52 -0.13
N GLN A 70 -8.49 0.43 0.82
CA GLN A 70 -8.72 1.83 0.53
C GLN A 70 -7.49 2.66 0.88
N PHE A 71 -6.85 3.24 -0.13
CA PHE A 71 -5.66 4.08 0.01
C PHE A 71 -6.02 5.56 0.01
N TYR A 72 -5.49 6.29 0.99
CA TYR A 72 -5.50 7.75 1.08
C TYR A 72 -4.08 8.26 0.82
N LEU A 73 -3.90 9.03 -0.25
CA LEU A 73 -2.61 9.60 -0.61
C LEU A 73 -2.62 11.08 -0.23
N ASN A 74 -1.77 11.46 0.72
CA ASN A 74 -1.74 12.80 1.28
C ASN A 74 -0.37 13.45 1.07
N ASP A 75 -0.40 14.73 0.70
CA ASP A 75 0.75 15.62 0.65
C ASP A 75 0.25 17.07 0.76
N LEU A 76 1.17 18.02 0.79
CA LEU A 76 0.89 19.46 0.77
C LEU A 76 0.18 19.85 -0.54
N ALA A 77 -0.56 20.97 -0.49
CA ALA A 77 -1.33 21.48 -1.63
C ALA A 77 -0.49 21.76 -2.90
N GLY A 78 0.84 21.90 -2.76
CA GLY A 78 1.76 22.08 -3.89
C GLY A 78 2.18 20.79 -4.60
N ASN A 79 1.76 19.61 -4.13
CA ASN A 79 2.09 18.33 -4.78
C ASN A 79 1.34 18.17 -6.11
N ASP A 80 2.00 17.54 -7.08
CA ASP A 80 1.40 17.23 -8.38
C ASP A 80 0.61 15.91 -8.34
N PHE A 81 -0.57 15.97 -7.71
CA PHE A 81 -1.49 14.83 -7.65
C PHE A 81 -1.95 14.38 -9.05
N ASN A 82 -1.97 15.25 -10.06
CA ASN A 82 -2.35 14.86 -11.42
C ASN A 82 -1.36 13.86 -12.02
N THR A 83 -0.07 14.09 -11.83
CA THR A 83 0.98 13.14 -12.24
C THR A 83 0.88 11.84 -11.45
N LEU A 84 0.64 11.91 -10.14
CA LEU A 84 0.42 10.74 -9.29
C LEU A 84 -0.75 9.87 -9.80
N PHE A 85 -1.91 10.47 -10.05
CA PHE A 85 -3.11 9.76 -10.51
C PHE A 85 -2.94 9.16 -11.90
N LYS A 86 -2.23 9.83 -12.82
CA LYS A 86 -1.86 9.25 -14.12
C LYS A 86 -1.03 7.99 -13.94
N GLY A 87 -0.04 8.01 -13.05
CA GLY A 87 0.78 6.83 -12.73
C GLY A 87 -0.03 5.67 -12.15
N LEU A 88 -0.97 5.96 -11.22
CA LEU A 88 -1.84 4.93 -10.62
C LEU A 88 -2.69 4.20 -11.64
N SER A 89 -3.18 4.90 -12.68
CA SER A 89 -3.99 4.28 -13.72
C SER A 89 -3.26 3.10 -14.40
N GLY A 90 -1.94 3.15 -14.51
CA GLY A 90 -1.11 2.07 -15.05
C GLY A 90 -0.87 0.88 -14.11
N ILE A 91 -1.15 1.03 -12.81
CA ILE A 91 -1.02 -0.03 -11.80
C ILE A 91 -2.32 -0.82 -11.72
N PHE A 92 -3.45 -0.13 -11.60
CA PHE A 92 -4.76 -0.78 -11.47
C PHE A 92 -5.24 -1.45 -12.75
N SER A 93 -4.73 -1.04 -13.92
CA SER A 93 -5.04 -1.68 -15.21
C SER A 93 -4.30 -3.01 -15.45
N LYS A 94 -3.35 -3.40 -14.58
CA LYS A 94 -2.66 -4.71 -14.66
C LYS A 94 -3.34 -5.81 -13.85
N ASN A 95 -4.32 -5.46 -13.01
CA ASN A 95 -5.01 -6.39 -12.09
C ASN A 95 -6.47 -6.65 -12.48
N GLN A 96 -6.86 -6.31 -13.72
CA GLN A 96 -8.06 -6.80 -14.40
C GLN A 96 -7.64 -7.73 -15.55
#